data_AF-A0A428SPD8-F1
#
_entry.id   AF-A0A428SPD8-F1
#
_cell.length_a   1.000
_cell.length_b   1.000
_cell.length_c   1.000
_cell.angle_alpha   90.00
_cell.angle_beta   90.00
_cell.angle_gamma   90.00
#
_symmetry.space_group_name_H-M   'P 1'
#
loop_
_entity.id
_entity.type
_entity.pdbx_description
1 polymer ?
#
loop_
_entity_poly.entity_id
_entity_poly.type
_entity_poly.pdbx_seq_one_letter_code
_entity_poly.pdbx_strand_id
1 'polypeptide(L)'
;MTLSWWKKKAAAESETRSRRPKDTPYKQQRMWAWEPVYGPKTSSIVFLALGVILCSFGTFWLVVNTKVREIRLDYTRCHQIQSNDQLEVMPGRYVRKHTSGKSAGQPLERWKRTSKTLTFDGVTKNYTLCTIEFYLPADLEPPVFFYYHLTNFYQNHRNYGTSRHNGQLKGESASLQSVKDSACKDVSVVKSRDGSQEKPIYPCGLIAASYFNDTFSYPRRHRVDANGMIGQSTAYNMSQEGIALSNDKSLYKPSTYNITATADDSIDSPVVPPPSWAERYPNGYHKGNMFDPSVDESFMVWMRTASSPRFAKLAMRNDNDTMEKGLYRLDIFSRRFPPLKHISIIC
;
A
#
# COMPACT_ATOMS: atom_id res chain seq x y z
N MET A 1 31.52 -8.62 -55.57
CA MET A 1 31.75 -8.77 -57.01
C MET A 1 30.72 -7.94 -57.76
N THR A 2 31.22 -6.89 -58.42
CA THR A 2 30.68 -6.19 -59.60
C THR A 2 29.25 -5.65 -59.62
N LEU A 3 29.20 -4.32 -59.48
CA LEU A 3 28.31 -3.40 -60.19
C LEU A 3 28.08 -3.80 -61.65
N SER A 4 26.84 -3.74 -62.11
CA SER A 4 26.48 -3.72 -63.53
C SER A 4 25.05 -3.20 -63.68
N TRP A 5 24.89 -1.88 -63.58
CA TRP A 5 23.72 -1.16 -64.09
C TRP A 5 24.13 -0.55 -65.44
N TRP A 6 23.17 -0.43 -66.37
CA TRP A 6 23.27 -0.25 -67.85
C TRP A 6 23.09 -1.59 -68.57
N LYS A 7 22.15 -1.77 -69.52
CA LYS A 7 21.53 -0.89 -70.52
C LYS A 7 20.26 -1.64 -70.98
N LYS A 8 19.08 -1.05 -71.18
CA LYS A 8 18.66 -0.32 -72.38
C LYS A 8 17.23 0.18 -72.12
N LYS A 9 16.93 1.44 -72.47
CA LYS A 9 15.54 1.89 -72.68
C LYS A 9 14.97 1.12 -73.86
N ALA A 10 14.09 0.16 -73.60
CA ALA A 10 13.21 -0.40 -74.61
C ALA A 10 12.09 0.62 -74.87
N ALA A 11 11.75 0.78 -76.15
CA ALA A 11 10.74 1.69 -76.65
C ALA A 11 9.40 1.48 -75.94
N ALA A 12 8.65 2.58 -75.74
CA ALA A 12 7.29 2.53 -75.24
C ALA A 12 6.39 1.83 -76.27
N GLU A 13 6.19 0.53 -76.07
CA GLU A 13 5.18 -0.25 -76.74
C GLU A 13 3.80 0.22 -76.23
N SER A 14 2.90 0.57 -77.15
CA SER A 14 1.57 1.05 -76.83
C SER A 14 0.83 0.05 -75.95
N GLU A 15 0.48 0.42 -74.70
CA GLU A 15 -0.40 -0.38 -73.85
C GLU A 15 -1.77 -0.53 -74.53
N THR A 16 -1.96 -1.64 -75.24
CA THR A 16 -3.29 -2.13 -75.58
C THR A 16 -4.09 -2.24 -74.28
N ARG A 17 -5.25 -1.59 -74.23
CA ARG A 17 -6.13 -1.48 -73.06
C ARG A 17 -6.64 -2.87 -72.63
N SER A 18 -5.78 -3.61 -71.95
CA SER A 18 -6.07 -4.95 -71.47
C SER A 18 -6.83 -4.84 -70.16
N ARG A 19 -8.01 -5.44 -70.09
CA ARG A 19 -8.79 -5.57 -68.85
C ARG A 19 -8.20 -6.61 -67.89
N ARG A 20 -7.06 -7.22 -68.26
CA ARG A 20 -6.40 -8.23 -67.44
C ARG A 20 -5.73 -7.56 -66.22
N PRO A 21 -5.97 -8.05 -65.00
CA PRO A 21 -5.31 -7.51 -63.82
C PRO A 21 -3.80 -7.74 -63.88
N LYS A 22 -3.04 -6.80 -63.31
CA LYS A 22 -1.56 -6.86 -63.25
C LYS A 22 -1.11 -8.13 -62.53
N ASP A 23 -0.20 -8.88 -63.15
CA ASP A 23 0.36 -10.12 -62.62
C ASP A 23 1.47 -9.80 -61.60
N THR A 24 1.08 -9.55 -60.35
CA THR A 24 1.98 -9.29 -59.23
C THR A 24 1.67 -10.25 -58.09
N PRO A 25 2.65 -10.74 -57.31
CA PRO A 25 2.41 -11.69 -56.22
C PRO A 25 1.35 -11.24 -55.21
N TYR A 26 1.28 -9.94 -54.92
CA TYR A 26 0.24 -9.36 -54.06
C TYR A 26 -1.16 -9.45 -54.69
N LYS A 27 -1.34 -8.98 -55.93
CA LYS A 27 -2.66 -8.97 -56.59
C LYS A 27 -3.16 -10.37 -56.96
N GLN A 28 -2.24 -11.31 -57.14
CA GLN A 28 -2.55 -12.71 -57.44
C GLN A 28 -2.63 -13.58 -56.17
N GLN A 29 -2.49 -13.00 -54.98
CA GLN A 29 -2.51 -13.72 -53.70
C GLN A 29 -1.46 -14.85 -53.61
N ARG A 30 -0.31 -14.65 -54.24
CA ARG A 30 0.87 -15.56 -54.22
C ARG A 30 2.02 -14.95 -53.44
N MET A 31 1.72 -14.18 -52.39
CA MET A 31 2.74 -13.70 -51.48
C MET A 31 3.37 -14.87 -50.73
N TRP A 32 4.61 -14.69 -50.26
CA TRP A 32 5.19 -15.64 -49.32
C TRP A 32 4.28 -15.71 -48.09
N ALA A 33 3.75 -16.90 -47.83
CA ALA A 33 2.97 -17.22 -46.67
C ALA A 33 3.63 -18.43 -46.02
N TRP A 34 3.81 -18.36 -44.70
CA TRP A 34 4.13 -19.53 -43.91
C TRP A 34 2.83 -20.12 -43.39
N GLU A 35 2.53 -21.35 -43.80
CA GLU A 35 1.39 -22.11 -43.33
C GLU A 35 1.88 -23.18 -42.35
N PRO A 36 1.78 -22.94 -41.03
CA PRO A 36 2.21 -23.93 -40.05
C PRO A 36 1.22 -25.10 -40.02
N VAL A 37 1.60 -26.22 -40.63
CA VAL A 37 0.85 -27.47 -40.53
C VAL A 37 1.24 -28.18 -39.24
N TYR A 38 0.37 -28.14 -38.23
CA TYR A 38 0.60 -28.75 -36.92
C TYR A 38 0.32 -30.25 -36.95
N GLY A 39 1.33 -31.05 -37.29
CA GLY A 39 1.30 -32.50 -37.12
C GLY A 39 1.63 -32.94 -35.69
N PRO A 40 1.37 -34.22 -35.34
CA PRO A 40 1.70 -34.75 -34.01
C PRO A 40 3.18 -34.56 -33.63
N LYS A 41 4.12 -34.77 -34.56
CA LYS A 41 5.56 -34.65 -34.29
C LYS A 41 6.01 -33.20 -34.02
N THR A 42 5.56 -32.25 -34.83
CA THR A 42 5.92 -30.83 -34.65
C THR A 42 5.29 -30.27 -33.38
N SER A 43 4.04 -30.62 -33.12
CA SER A 43 3.32 -30.28 -31.88
C SER A 43 4.03 -30.83 -30.64
N SER A 44 4.42 -32.10 -30.64
CA SER A 44 5.15 -32.71 -29.52
C SER A 44 6.48 -32.03 -29.21
N ILE A 45 7.26 -31.64 -30.23
CA ILE A 45 8.54 -30.93 -30.03
C ILE A 45 8.31 -29.56 -29.40
N VAL A 46 7.32 -28.81 -29.88
CA VAL A 46 6.97 -27.48 -29.35
C VAL A 46 6.51 -27.58 -27.89
N PHE A 47 5.65 -28.54 -27.57
CA PHE A 47 5.20 -28.74 -26.19
C PHE A 47 6.32 -29.20 -25.26
N LEU A 48 7.24 -30.06 -25.72
CA LEU A 48 8.39 -30.48 -24.93
C LEU A 48 9.33 -29.30 -24.64
N ALA A 49 9.62 -28.48 -25.66
CA ALA A 49 10.43 -27.28 -25.49
C ALA A 49 9.79 -26.29 -24.50
N LEU A 50 8.49 -26.02 -24.66
CA LEU A 50 7.74 -25.16 -23.74
C LEU A 50 7.71 -25.75 -22.31
N GLY A 51 7.54 -27.07 -22.19
CA GLY A 51 7.54 -27.77 -20.91
C GLY A 51 8.86 -27.62 -20.17
N VAL A 52 10.00 -27.79 -20.86
CA VAL A 52 11.34 -27.57 -20.26
C VAL A 52 11.49 -26.12 -19.77
N ILE A 53 11.07 -25.15 -20.58
CA ILE A 53 11.11 -23.73 -20.22
C ILE A 53 10.26 -23.47 -18.97
N LEU A 54 8.98 -23.87 -18.98
CA LEU A 54 8.06 -23.63 -17.87
C LEU A 54 8.49 -24.35 -16.59
N CYS A 55 9.01 -25.58 -16.68
CA CYS A 55 9.56 -26.30 -15.53
C CYS A 55 10.76 -25.56 -14.93
N SER A 56 11.69 -25.09 -15.76
CA SER A 56 12.87 -24.34 -15.27
C SER A 56 12.47 -23.04 -14.57
N PHE A 57 11.54 -22.26 -15.16
CA PHE A 57 10.99 -21.05 -14.53
C PHE A 57 10.21 -21.39 -13.26
N GLY A 58 9.41 -22.47 -13.27
CA GLY A 58 8.64 -22.92 -12.11
C GLY A 58 9.53 -23.28 -10.93
N THR A 59 10.60 -24.05 -11.14
CA THR A 59 11.58 -24.38 -10.11
C THR A 59 12.27 -23.13 -9.58
N PHE A 60 12.71 -22.22 -10.46
CA PHE A 60 13.32 -20.95 -10.06
C PHE A 60 12.39 -20.14 -9.14
N TRP A 61 11.14 -19.92 -9.56
CA TRP A 61 10.15 -19.17 -8.78
C TRP A 61 9.81 -19.85 -7.45
N LEU A 62 9.71 -21.17 -7.41
CA LEU A 62 9.45 -21.93 -6.18
C LEU A 62 10.60 -21.78 -5.18
N VAL A 63 11.85 -21.86 -5.65
CA VAL A 63 13.03 -21.65 -4.80
C VAL A 63 13.06 -20.22 -4.26
N VAL A 64 12.72 -19.21 -5.07
CA VAL A 64 12.64 -17.82 -4.58
C VAL A 64 11.52 -17.66 -3.53
N ASN A 65 10.35 -18.25 -3.74
CA ASN A 65 9.23 -18.15 -2.82
C ASN A 65 9.51 -18.82 -1.46
N THR A 66 10.17 -19.99 -1.46
CA THR A 66 10.51 -20.69 -0.21
C THR A 66 11.55 -19.98 0.66
N LYS A 67 12.28 -19.00 0.10
CA LYS A 67 13.21 -18.14 0.85
C LYS A 67 12.51 -17.05 1.63
N VAL A 68 11.33 -16.59 1.21
CA VAL A 68 10.58 -15.53 1.87
C VAL A 68 10.19 -15.96 3.28
N ARG A 69 10.54 -15.12 4.26
CA ARG A 69 10.23 -15.35 5.67
C ARG A 69 9.16 -14.36 6.10
N GLU A 70 8.10 -14.87 6.73
CA GLU A 70 6.98 -14.03 7.13
C GLU A 70 6.38 -14.46 8.47
N ILE A 71 6.02 -13.47 9.28
CA ILE A 71 5.13 -13.62 10.42
C ILE A 71 3.91 -12.71 10.24
N ARG A 72 2.70 -13.26 10.35
CA ARG A 72 1.42 -12.52 10.34
C ARG A 72 0.70 -12.67 11.68
N LEU A 73 0.22 -11.55 12.21
CA LEU A 73 -0.47 -11.48 13.49
C LEU A 73 -1.78 -10.68 13.33
N ASP A 74 -2.92 -11.33 13.55
CA ASP A 74 -4.24 -10.70 13.53
C ASP A 74 -4.56 -10.10 14.91
N TYR A 75 -4.68 -8.76 14.93
CA TYR A 75 -4.92 -7.99 16.14
C TYR A 75 -6.31 -7.34 16.15
N THR A 76 -7.18 -7.71 15.20
CA THR A 76 -8.52 -7.11 15.05
C THR A 76 -9.30 -7.10 16.36
N ARG A 77 -9.29 -8.24 17.08
CA ARG A 77 -10.08 -8.45 18.29
C ARG A 77 -9.35 -8.08 19.58
N CYS A 78 -8.20 -7.41 19.51
CA CYS A 78 -7.49 -6.98 20.72
C CYS A 78 -8.37 -6.06 21.61
N HIS A 79 -9.23 -5.24 21.00
CA HIS A 79 -10.18 -4.39 21.73
C HIS A 79 -11.30 -5.17 22.47
N GLN A 80 -11.39 -6.49 22.30
CA GLN A 80 -12.38 -7.36 22.96
C GLN A 80 -11.77 -8.11 24.14
N ILE A 81 -10.44 -8.05 24.32
CA ILE A 81 -9.75 -8.65 25.46
C ILE A 81 -10.29 -7.99 26.74
N GLN A 82 -10.74 -8.85 27.66
CA GLN A 82 -11.32 -8.43 28.94
C GLN A 82 -10.26 -8.18 30.01
N SER A 83 -9.11 -8.88 29.91
CA SER A 83 -8.01 -8.72 30.85
C SER A 83 -7.22 -7.45 30.55
N ASN A 84 -7.46 -6.40 31.35
CA ASN A 84 -6.65 -5.20 31.29
C ASN A 84 -5.30 -5.50 31.94
N ASP A 85 -4.23 -5.37 31.14
CA ASP A 85 -2.83 -5.42 31.56
C ASP A 85 -2.16 -6.79 31.76
N GLN A 86 -2.90 -7.91 31.69
CA GLN A 86 -2.28 -9.25 31.69
C GLN A 86 -2.11 -9.79 30.27
N LEU A 87 -0.97 -10.46 30.02
CA LEU A 87 -0.69 -11.14 28.76
C LEU A 87 -1.46 -12.46 28.69
N GLU A 88 -2.32 -12.60 27.69
CA GLU A 88 -3.00 -13.85 27.35
C GLU A 88 -2.42 -14.45 26.06
N VAL A 89 -2.54 -15.76 25.88
CA VAL A 89 -2.06 -16.45 24.68
C VAL A 89 -2.95 -16.11 23.49
N MET A 90 -2.33 -15.71 22.36
CA MET A 90 -3.06 -15.48 21.12
C MET A 90 -3.59 -16.80 20.55
N PRO A 91 -4.88 -16.90 20.20
CA PRO A 91 -5.40 -18.07 19.51
C PRO A 91 -4.65 -18.36 18.21
N GLY A 92 -4.27 -19.63 17.98
CA GLY A 92 -3.46 -20.03 16.82
C GLY A 92 -4.03 -19.61 15.44
N ARG A 93 -5.35 -19.41 15.32
CA ARG A 93 -5.99 -18.90 14.11
C ARG A 93 -5.58 -17.47 13.72
N TYR A 94 -5.09 -16.67 14.69
CA TYR A 94 -4.64 -15.30 14.49
C TYR A 94 -3.14 -15.19 14.21
N VAL A 95 -2.41 -16.31 14.31
CA VAL A 95 -0.97 -16.36 14.09
C VAL A 95 -0.70 -17.21 12.85
N ARG A 96 0.04 -16.65 11.89
CA ARG A 96 0.56 -17.42 10.77
C ARG A 96 2.05 -17.15 10.64
N LYS A 97 2.85 -18.20 10.58
CA LYS A 97 4.30 -18.11 10.40
C LYS A 97 4.72 -18.93 9.19
N HIS A 98 5.45 -18.30 8.29
CA HIS A 98 6.16 -18.94 7.20
C HIS A 98 7.66 -18.73 7.41
N THR A 99 8.25 -19.56 8.27
CA THR A 99 9.65 -19.45 8.68
C THR A 99 10.30 -20.82 8.67
N SER A 100 11.60 -20.92 8.34
CA SER A 100 12.32 -22.21 8.34
C SER A 100 12.77 -22.67 9.72
N GLY A 101 12.65 -21.84 10.76
CA GLY A 101 12.99 -22.23 12.13
C GLY A 101 11.97 -23.23 12.71
N LYS A 102 12.43 -24.15 13.55
CA LYS A 102 11.54 -25.05 14.30
C LYS A 102 10.69 -24.23 15.28
N SER A 103 9.38 -24.23 15.11
CA SER A 103 8.43 -23.61 16.05
C SER A 103 8.17 -24.48 17.30
N ALA A 104 8.56 -25.75 17.27
CA ALA A 104 8.36 -26.67 18.39
C ALA A 104 9.20 -26.26 19.61
N GLY A 105 8.55 -26.09 20.76
CA GLY A 105 9.18 -25.69 22.03
C GLY A 105 9.42 -24.18 22.19
N GLN A 106 9.00 -23.35 21.23
CA GLN A 106 9.11 -21.89 21.32
C GLN A 106 7.94 -21.28 22.11
N PRO A 107 8.12 -20.11 22.75
CA PRO A 107 7.05 -19.46 23.48
C PRO A 107 5.92 -19.08 22.52
N LEU A 108 4.68 -19.33 22.96
CA LEU A 108 3.48 -18.95 22.23
C LEU A 108 3.34 -17.43 22.19
N GLU A 109 2.75 -16.93 21.10
CA GLU A 109 2.43 -15.51 20.96
C GLU A 109 1.45 -15.11 22.05
N ARG A 110 1.68 -13.93 22.63
CA ARG A 110 0.82 -13.36 23.65
C ARG A 110 0.39 -11.98 23.23
N TRP A 111 -0.75 -11.56 23.73
CA TRP A 111 -1.22 -10.20 23.55
C TRP A 111 -1.89 -9.70 24.81
N LYS A 112 -1.96 -8.38 24.97
CA LYS A 112 -2.74 -7.75 26.02
C LYS A 112 -3.34 -6.46 25.53
N ARG A 113 -4.42 -6.09 26.20
CA ARG A 113 -5.06 -4.80 26.04
C ARG A 113 -4.74 -3.92 27.23
N THR A 114 -4.37 -2.68 26.96
CA THR A 114 -4.26 -1.62 27.96
C THR A 114 -4.93 -0.36 27.43
N SER A 115 -5.24 0.58 28.33
CA SER A 115 -5.74 1.90 27.96
C SER A 115 -4.61 2.92 28.15
N LYS A 116 -4.31 3.69 27.11
CA LYS A 116 -3.29 4.74 27.16
C LYS A 116 -3.88 6.06 26.71
N THR A 117 -3.62 7.12 27.48
CA THR A 117 -4.02 8.48 27.13
C THR A 117 -3.12 9.02 26.02
N LEU A 118 -3.71 9.66 25.03
CA LEU A 118 -3.00 10.50 24.06
C LEU A 118 -3.66 11.87 24.03
N THR A 119 -2.83 12.89 23.87
CA THR A 119 -3.26 14.30 23.82
C THR A 119 -3.00 14.83 22.41
N PHE A 120 -4.05 15.35 21.76
CA PHE A 120 -3.99 16.03 20.47
C PHE A 120 -4.54 17.44 20.65
N ASP A 121 -3.76 18.46 20.29
CA ASP A 121 -4.15 19.88 20.40
C ASP A 121 -4.81 20.22 21.77
N GLY A 122 -4.20 19.76 22.86
CA GLY A 122 -4.68 19.98 24.24
C GLY A 122 -5.83 19.07 24.69
N VAL A 123 -6.45 18.30 23.78
CA VAL A 123 -7.55 17.38 24.09
C VAL A 123 -7.00 15.98 24.37
N THR A 124 -7.19 15.49 25.59
CA THR A 124 -6.73 14.15 26.01
C THR A 124 -7.86 13.13 25.90
N LYS A 125 -7.61 12.01 25.22
CA LYS A 125 -8.53 10.88 25.11
C LYS A 125 -7.86 9.55 25.44
N ASN A 126 -8.66 8.60 25.92
CA ASN A 126 -8.23 7.24 26.20
C ASN A 126 -8.28 6.39 24.92
N TYR A 127 -7.13 5.83 24.54
CA TYR A 127 -6.99 4.94 23.39
C TYR A 127 -6.70 3.52 23.82
N THR A 128 -7.09 2.56 22.97
CA THR A 128 -6.79 1.15 23.19
C THR A 128 -5.38 0.85 22.68
N LEU A 129 -4.49 0.47 23.59
CA LEU A 129 -3.15 0.00 23.29
C LEU A 129 -3.12 -1.52 23.28
N CYS A 130 -2.75 -2.08 22.14
CA CYS A 130 -2.60 -3.50 21.90
C CYS A 130 -1.11 -3.84 21.93
N THR A 131 -0.68 -4.54 22.98
CA THR A 131 0.68 -5.02 23.10
C THR A 131 0.71 -6.47 22.65
N ILE A 132 1.53 -6.80 21.66
CA ILE A 132 1.68 -8.15 21.12
C ILE A 132 3.12 -8.59 21.35
N GLU A 133 3.29 -9.75 21.97
CA GLU A 133 4.57 -10.43 22.11
C GLU A 133 4.61 -11.62 21.16
N PHE A 134 5.62 -11.66 20.32
CA PHE A 134 5.79 -12.75 19.36
C PHE A 134 7.24 -13.21 19.32
N TYR A 135 7.42 -14.51 19.09
CA TYR A 135 8.74 -15.08 18.93
C TYR A 135 9.11 -15.25 17.46
N LEU A 136 10.24 -14.68 17.08
CA LEU A 136 10.85 -14.82 15.77
C LEU A 136 11.83 -16.03 15.78
N PRO A 137 11.53 -17.12 15.04
CA PRO A 137 12.30 -18.37 15.16
C PRO A 137 13.57 -18.44 14.31
N ALA A 138 13.79 -17.48 13.41
CA ALA A 138 14.97 -17.37 12.58
C ALA A 138 15.24 -15.90 12.27
N ASP A 139 16.50 -15.56 12.03
CA ASP A 139 16.91 -14.19 11.69
C ASP A 139 16.27 -13.76 10.35
N LEU A 140 15.84 -12.50 10.27
CA LEU A 140 15.38 -11.87 9.03
C LEU A 140 16.45 -10.92 8.53
N GLU A 141 17.02 -11.21 7.36
CA GLU A 141 18.03 -10.37 6.74
C GLU A 141 17.43 -9.07 6.17
N PRO A 142 18.18 -7.96 6.10
CA PRO A 142 17.69 -6.76 5.45
C PRO A 142 17.46 -6.98 3.94
N PRO A 143 16.46 -6.32 3.33
CA PRO A 143 15.53 -5.39 3.95
C PRO A 143 14.35 -6.09 4.64
N VAL A 144 14.02 -5.64 5.85
CA VAL A 144 12.86 -6.10 6.63
C VAL A 144 11.71 -5.10 6.48
N PHE A 145 10.57 -5.59 6.00
CA PHE A 145 9.38 -4.78 5.76
C PHE A 145 8.27 -5.08 6.78
N PHE A 146 7.63 -4.03 7.27
CA PHE A 146 6.47 -4.11 8.14
C PHE A 146 5.24 -3.63 7.37
N TYR A 147 4.28 -4.53 7.14
CA TYR A 147 3.01 -4.23 6.50
C TYR A 147 1.86 -4.32 7.50
N TYR A 148 0.85 -3.50 7.28
CA TYR A 148 -0.50 -3.79 7.77
C TYR A 148 -1.36 -4.28 6.62
N HIS A 149 -2.30 -5.16 6.95
CA HIS A 149 -3.23 -5.76 6.01
C HIS A 149 -4.64 -5.44 6.44
N LEU A 150 -5.44 -5.06 5.45
CA LEU A 150 -6.87 -4.87 5.60
C LEU A 150 -7.58 -5.92 4.78
N THR A 151 -8.61 -6.53 5.36
CA THR A 151 -9.50 -7.42 4.64
C THR A 151 -10.93 -6.94 4.73
N ASN A 152 -11.70 -7.20 3.67
CA ASN A 152 -13.07 -6.70 3.50
C ASN A 152 -13.13 -5.16 3.45
N PHE A 153 -12.14 -4.52 2.82
CA PHE A 153 -12.12 -3.08 2.59
C PHE A 153 -11.93 -2.77 1.09
N TYR A 154 -12.93 -2.18 0.46
CA TYR A 154 -13.04 -2.10 -1.00
C TYR A 154 -12.46 -0.80 -1.58
N GLN A 155 -11.12 -0.66 -1.58
CA GLN A 155 -10.46 0.49 -2.24
C GLN A 155 -10.65 0.52 -3.75
N ASN A 156 -11.00 -0.62 -4.35
CA ASN A 156 -11.22 -0.79 -5.79
C ASN A 156 -12.63 -0.40 -6.24
N HIS A 157 -13.51 0.03 -5.34
CA HIS A 157 -14.84 0.48 -5.73
C HIS A 157 -14.73 1.72 -6.62
N ARG A 158 -15.49 1.74 -7.74
CA ARG A 158 -15.37 2.76 -8.81
C ARG A 158 -15.35 4.20 -8.27
N ASN A 159 -16.33 4.55 -7.42
CA ASN A 159 -16.40 5.90 -6.85
C ASN A 159 -15.32 6.15 -5.80
N TYR A 160 -14.90 5.12 -5.06
CA TYR A 160 -13.86 5.28 -4.03
C TYR A 160 -12.51 5.57 -4.69
N GLY A 161 -12.10 4.79 -5.69
CA GLY A 161 -10.80 4.89 -6.33
C GLY A 161 -10.52 6.22 -7.02
N THR A 162 -11.56 6.98 -7.36
CA THR A 162 -11.44 8.31 -7.95
C THR A 162 -11.73 9.45 -6.98
N SER A 163 -12.20 9.18 -5.75
CA SER A 163 -12.66 10.21 -4.81
C SER A 163 -11.51 10.95 -4.13
N ARG A 164 -10.92 11.90 -4.87
CA ARG A 164 -9.86 12.81 -4.45
C ARG A 164 -9.83 14.05 -5.33
N HIS A 165 -9.26 15.15 -4.84
CA HIS A 165 -9.01 16.35 -5.63
C HIS A 165 -7.51 16.53 -5.86
N ASN A 166 -7.06 16.39 -7.11
CA ASN A 166 -5.62 16.41 -7.42
C ASN A 166 -4.97 17.78 -7.18
N GLY A 167 -5.67 18.90 -7.41
CA GLY A 167 -5.13 20.25 -7.15
C GLY A 167 -4.74 20.46 -5.67
N GLN A 168 -5.66 20.18 -4.74
CA GLN A 168 -5.39 20.15 -3.30
C GLN A 168 -4.16 19.32 -2.93
N LEU A 169 -3.99 18.11 -3.50
CA LEU A 169 -2.83 17.26 -3.21
C LEU A 169 -1.53 17.84 -3.78
N LYS A 170 -1.61 18.53 -4.92
CA LYS A 170 -0.50 19.29 -5.52
C LYS A 170 -0.21 20.63 -4.83
N GLY A 171 -0.88 20.90 -3.70
CA GLY A 171 -0.65 22.09 -2.88
C GLY A 171 -1.52 23.30 -3.26
N GLU A 172 -2.36 23.20 -4.30
CA GLU A 172 -3.20 24.31 -4.74
C GLU A 172 -4.32 24.60 -3.72
N SER A 173 -4.51 25.88 -3.38
CA SER A 173 -5.66 26.34 -2.59
C SER A 173 -6.94 26.29 -3.44
N ALA A 174 -7.58 25.12 -3.48
CA ALA A 174 -8.80 24.90 -4.25
C ALA A 174 -10.01 25.67 -3.67
N SER A 175 -10.79 26.29 -4.55
CA SER A 175 -12.02 26.99 -4.17
C SER A 175 -13.14 26.02 -3.78
N LEU A 176 -14.13 26.50 -3.01
CA LEU A 176 -15.29 25.71 -2.60
C LEU A 176 -15.99 25.04 -3.80
N GLN A 177 -16.18 25.78 -4.90
CA GLN A 177 -16.84 25.28 -6.10
C GLN A 177 -16.00 24.20 -6.80
N SER A 178 -14.68 24.42 -6.93
CA SER A 178 -13.76 23.42 -7.51
C SER A 178 -13.79 22.10 -6.73
N VAL A 179 -13.84 22.18 -5.40
CA VAL A 179 -13.88 20.99 -4.53
C VAL A 179 -15.20 20.24 -4.69
N LYS A 180 -16.33 20.94 -4.75
CA LYS A 180 -17.68 20.36 -4.97
C LYS A 180 -17.84 19.69 -6.33
N ASP A 181 -17.31 20.30 -7.38
CA ASP A 181 -17.46 19.81 -8.76
C ASP A 181 -16.48 18.67 -9.10
N SER A 182 -15.53 18.41 -8.21
CA SER A 182 -14.52 17.36 -8.41
C SER A 182 -15.04 15.96 -8.08
N ALA A 183 -14.19 14.95 -8.33
CA ALA A 183 -14.48 13.57 -8.00
C ALA A 183 -14.62 13.30 -6.48
N CYS A 184 -14.24 14.25 -5.62
CA CYS A 184 -14.41 14.14 -4.17
C CYS A 184 -15.75 14.66 -3.64
N LYS A 185 -16.73 14.95 -4.51
CA LYS A 185 -18.04 15.55 -4.17
C LYS A 185 -18.75 14.96 -2.94
N ASP A 186 -18.69 13.64 -2.73
CA ASP A 186 -19.36 12.96 -1.62
C ASP A 186 -18.79 13.34 -0.25
N VAL A 187 -17.51 13.73 -0.20
CA VAL A 187 -16.80 14.20 1.01
C VAL A 187 -15.99 15.44 0.66
N SER A 188 -16.71 16.46 0.19
CA SER A 188 -16.14 17.71 -0.34
C SER A 188 -16.28 18.88 0.63
N VAL A 189 -17.37 18.95 1.39
CA VAL A 189 -17.72 20.11 2.23
C VAL A 189 -18.31 19.69 3.56
N VAL A 190 -18.14 20.54 4.56
CA VAL A 190 -18.88 20.49 5.84
C VAL A 190 -19.76 21.72 5.94
N LYS A 191 -21.02 21.52 6.34
CA LYS A 191 -21.94 22.60 6.68
C LYS A 191 -21.66 23.08 8.10
N SER A 192 -21.61 24.39 8.30
CA SER A 192 -21.54 25.00 9.62
C SER A 192 -22.75 24.59 10.48
N ARG A 193 -22.62 24.64 11.81
CA ARG A 193 -23.69 24.21 12.76
C ARG A 193 -24.99 25.02 12.59
N ASP A 194 -24.87 26.27 12.16
CA ASP A 194 -25.98 27.18 11.86
C ASP A 194 -26.53 27.02 10.43
N GLY A 195 -25.91 26.16 9.61
CA GLY A 195 -26.30 25.88 8.22
C GLY A 195 -26.05 27.04 7.25
N SER A 196 -25.47 28.16 7.71
CA SER A 196 -25.34 29.40 6.93
C SER A 196 -24.16 29.38 5.97
N GLN A 197 -23.12 28.58 6.26
CA GLN A 197 -21.88 28.53 5.50
C GLN A 197 -21.40 27.10 5.25
N GLU A 198 -20.79 26.88 4.10
CA GLU A 198 -20.14 25.63 3.71
C GLU A 198 -18.63 25.82 3.60
N LYS A 199 -17.88 24.88 4.19
CA LYS A 199 -16.42 24.91 4.16
C LYS A 199 -15.86 23.72 3.41
N PRO A 200 -14.86 23.93 2.52
CA PRO A 200 -14.21 22.84 1.83
C PRO A 200 -13.40 21.97 2.80
N ILE A 201 -13.48 20.66 2.58
CA ILE A 201 -12.69 19.66 3.31
C ILE A 201 -11.28 19.59 2.69
N TYR A 202 -10.26 19.51 3.53
CA TYR A 202 -8.88 19.32 3.11
C TYR A 202 -8.17 18.21 3.92
N PRO A 203 -7.59 17.18 3.29
CA PRO A 203 -7.81 16.76 1.89
C PRO A 203 -9.22 16.19 1.69
N CYS A 204 -9.90 16.54 0.60
CA CYS A 204 -11.24 16.02 0.34
C CYS A 204 -11.24 14.58 -0.22
N GLY A 205 -12.38 13.91 -0.09
CA GLY A 205 -12.68 12.64 -0.76
C GLY A 205 -12.63 11.41 0.14
N LEU A 206 -13.26 10.33 -0.33
CA LEU A 206 -13.46 9.09 0.41
C LEU A 206 -12.12 8.41 0.75
N ILE A 207 -11.12 8.53 -0.13
CA ILE A 207 -9.80 7.91 0.09
C ILE A 207 -9.14 8.56 1.31
N ALA A 208 -9.01 9.89 1.32
CA ALA A 208 -8.39 10.62 2.42
C ALA A 208 -9.20 10.51 3.71
N ALA A 209 -10.53 10.63 3.64
CA ALA A 209 -11.40 10.50 4.80
C ALA A 209 -11.28 9.13 5.48
N SER A 210 -11.06 8.06 4.72
CA SER A 210 -10.90 6.71 5.28
C SER A 210 -9.46 6.32 5.59
N TYR A 211 -8.54 7.29 5.70
CA TYR A 211 -7.13 7.04 6.03
C TYR A 211 -6.97 6.16 7.26
N PHE A 212 -6.20 5.09 7.10
CA PHE A 212 -5.88 4.16 8.17
C PHE A 212 -5.15 4.87 9.31
N ASN A 213 -5.64 4.69 10.54
CA ASN A 213 -5.28 5.54 11.68
C ASN A 213 -4.73 4.79 12.90
N ASP A 214 -4.53 3.47 12.80
CA ASP A 214 -3.77 2.77 13.84
C ASP A 214 -2.29 3.14 13.70
N THR A 215 -1.60 3.29 14.84
CA THR A 215 -0.18 3.64 14.85
C THR A 215 0.65 2.52 15.45
N PHE A 216 1.78 2.24 14.83
CA PHE A 216 2.67 1.15 15.19
C PHE A 216 3.93 1.72 15.84
N SER A 217 4.31 1.15 16.99
CA SER A 217 5.64 1.36 17.55
C SER A 217 6.66 0.45 16.86
N TYR A 218 7.95 0.76 17.02
CA TYR A 218 9.00 -0.14 16.58
C TYR A 218 8.99 -1.44 17.39
N PRO A 219 9.16 -2.61 16.75
CA PRO A 219 9.35 -3.87 17.46
C PRO A 219 10.51 -3.75 18.45
N ARG A 220 10.33 -4.23 19.67
CA ARG A 220 11.35 -4.23 20.71
C ARG A 220 11.75 -5.65 21.04
N ARG A 221 13.01 -6.00 20.81
CA ARG A 221 13.55 -7.32 21.17
C ARG A 221 13.79 -7.37 22.66
N HIS A 222 13.22 -8.37 23.31
CA HIS A 222 13.41 -8.69 24.71
C HIS A 222 14.54 -9.70 24.86
N ARG A 223 15.53 -9.37 25.71
CA ARG A 223 16.48 -10.38 26.19
C ARG A 223 15.76 -11.22 27.24
N VAL A 224 15.74 -12.53 27.05
CA VAL A 224 15.25 -13.48 28.06
C VAL A 224 16.49 -13.98 28.80
N ASP A 225 16.52 -13.79 30.12
CA ASP A 225 17.63 -14.31 30.93
C ASP A 225 17.53 -15.83 31.13
N ALA A 226 18.54 -16.43 31.76
CA ALA A 226 18.58 -17.87 32.01
C ALA A 226 17.41 -18.39 32.89
N ASN A 227 16.73 -17.49 33.61
CA ASN A 227 15.60 -17.80 34.48
C ASN A 227 14.24 -17.55 33.78
N GLY A 228 14.25 -17.17 32.50
CA GLY A 228 13.02 -16.89 31.75
C GLY A 228 12.41 -15.52 32.02
N MET A 229 13.08 -14.62 32.75
CA MET A 229 12.62 -13.26 32.97
C MET A 229 12.99 -12.35 31.79
N ILE A 230 12.08 -11.42 31.49
CA ILE A 230 12.27 -10.43 30.44
C ILE A 230 13.19 -9.32 30.97
N GLY A 231 14.42 -9.27 30.46
CA GLY A 231 15.42 -8.26 30.76
C GLY A 231 15.31 -7.01 29.88
N GLN A 232 16.45 -6.33 29.67
CA GLN A 232 16.53 -5.09 28.89
C GLN A 232 15.96 -5.28 27.48
N SER A 233 15.13 -4.34 27.05
CA SER A 233 14.51 -4.32 25.72
C SER A 233 15.32 -3.44 24.79
N THR A 234 15.62 -3.93 23.59
CA THR A 234 16.32 -3.19 22.55
C THR A 234 15.34 -2.89 21.41
N ALA A 235 15.21 -1.62 21.01
CA ALA A 235 14.35 -1.26 19.90
C ALA A 235 14.99 -1.67 18.58
N TYR A 236 14.23 -2.36 17.74
CA TYR A 236 14.58 -2.59 16.34
C TYR A 236 14.05 -1.42 15.53
N ASN A 237 14.88 -0.41 15.33
CA ASN A 237 14.48 0.83 14.69
C ASN A 237 14.05 0.57 13.25
N MET A 238 12.85 1.01 12.88
CA MET A 238 12.37 0.93 11.50
C MET A 238 12.02 2.34 11.02
N SER A 239 12.30 2.64 9.76
CA SER A 239 11.96 3.93 9.16
C SER A 239 10.51 3.93 8.67
N GLN A 240 9.79 5.02 8.92
CA GLN A 240 8.52 5.35 8.25
C GLN A 240 8.72 6.20 6.98
N GLU A 241 9.98 6.52 6.67
CA GLU A 241 10.38 7.22 5.45
C GLU A 241 10.93 6.21 4.43
N GLY A 242 10.89 6.57 3.15
CA GLY A 242 11.29 5.68 2.06
C GLY A 242 10.31 4.52 1.82
N ILE A 243 9.07 4.63 2.29
CA ILE A 243 8.00 3.65 2.08
C ILE A 243 7.12 4.00 0.85
N ALA A 244 7.05 5.28 0.49
CA ALA A 244 6.36 5.74 -0.70
C ALA A 244 7.29 5.72 -1.92
N LEU A 245 6.74 5.40 -3.09
CA LEU A 245 7.48 5.44 -4.35
C LEU A 245 7.87 6.88 -4.68
N SER A 246 9.04 7.08 -5.27
CA SER A 246 9.53 8.41 -5.67
C SER A 246 8.55 9.15 -6.59
N ASN A 247 7.90 8.42 -7.50
CA ASN A 247 6.87 8.97 -8.39
C ASN A 247 5.64 9.43 -7.60
N ASP A 248 5.21 8.69 -6.58
CA ASP A 248 4.08 9.08 -5.74
C ASP A 248 4.41 10.34 -4.95
N LYS A 249 5.61 10.44 -4.37
CA LYS A 249 6.06 11.64 -3.62
C LYS A 249 5.96 12.92 -4.45
N SER A 250 6.25 12.84 -5.75
CA SER A 250 6.19 14.00 -6.64
C SER A 250 4.78 14.60 -6.80
N LEU A 251 3.73 13.81 -6.54
CA LEU A 251 2.33 14.21 -6.66
C LEU A 251 1.82 15.05 -5.48
N TYR A 252 2.55 15.04 -4.36
CA TYR A 252 2.16 15.72 -3.13
C TYR A 252 3.06 16.92 -2.87
N LYS A 253 2.45 18.08 -2.58
CA LYS A 253 3.17 19.32 -2.23
C LYS A 253 2.54 19.96 -1.00
N PRO A 254 3.30 20.77 -0.25
CA PRO A 254 2.74 21.58 0.82
C PRO A 254 1.60 22.45 0.31
N SER A 255 0.54 22.53 1.10
CA SER A 255 -0.63 23.35 0.79
C SER A 255 -0.32 24.85 0.83
N THR A 256 -0.92 25.60 -0.10
CA THR A 256 -0.89 27.07 -0.13
C THR A 256 -2.11 27.71 0.54
N TYR A 257 -2.98 26.94 1.22
CA TYR A 257 -4.06 27.53 2.02
C TYR A 257 -3.48 28.41 3.14
N ASN A 258 -3.90 29.67 3.19
CA ASN A 258 -3.45 30.60 4.21
C ASN A 258 -4.32 30.44 5.48
N ILE A 259 -3.80 29.72 6.49
CA ILE A 259 -4.48 29.57 7.77
C ILE A 259 -3.96 30.60 8.78
N THR A 260 -4.76 31.64 9.00
CA THR A 260 -4.50 32.68 10.00
C THR A 260 -5.18 32.41 11.34
N ALA A 261 -6.16 31.51 11.37
CA ALA A 261 -6.93 31.15 12.56
C ALA A 261 -6.04 30.59 13.69
N THR A 262 -6.37 30.98 14.92
CA THR A 262 -5.79 30.41 16.15
C THR A 262 -6.53 29.12 16.54
N ALA A 263 -6.04 28.40 17.55
CA ALA A 263 -6.70 27.18 18.02
C ALA A 263 -8.12 27.42 18.55
N ASP A 264 -8.35 28.60 19.15
CA ASP A 264 -9.66 29.01 19.68
C ASP A 264 -10.61 29.50 18.57
N ASP A 265 -10.04 30.05 17.48
CA ASP A 265 -10.79 30.60 16.34
C ASP A 265 -10.71 29.71 15.08
N SER A 266 -10.54 28.39 15.24
CA SER A 266 -10.41 27.46 14.11
C SER A 266 -11.60 27.46 13.15
N ILE A 267 -12.73 28.01 13.60
CA ILE A 267 -13.87 28.30 12.76
C ILE A 267 -13.51 29.27 11.62
N ASP A 268 -12.53 30.15 11.76
CA ASP A 268 -12.15 31.09 10.69
C ASP A 268 -11.19 30.46 9.66
N SER A 269 -10.81 29.19 9.84
CA SER A 269 -10.00 28.48 8.85
C SER A 269 -10.74 28.35 7.51
N PRO A 270 -10.07 28.62 6.37
CA PRO A 270 -10.67 28.50 5.04
C PRO A 270 -11.00 27.05 4.65
N VAL A 271 -10.40 26.08 5.35
CA VAL A 271 -10.60 24.64 5.14
C VAL A 271 -10.77 23.91 6.47
N VAL A 272 -11.43 22.76 6.43
CA VAL A 272 -11.62 21.89 7.59
C VAL A 272 -11.07 20.49 7.34
N PRO A 273 -10.61 19.76 8.37
CA PRO A 273 -10.23 18.36 8.22
C PRO A 273 -11.46 17.48 7.89
N PRO A 274 -11.26 16.30 7.30
CA PRO A 274 -12.33 15.31 7.15
C PRO A 274 -12.98 14.99 8.50
N PRO A 275 -14.31 14.76 8.58
CA PRO A 275 -15.00 14.46 9.84
C PRO A 275 -14.45 13.23 10.58
N SER A 276 -13.97 12.22 9.85
CA SER A 276 -13.30 11.03 10.40
C SER A 276 -11.97 11.34 11.08
N TRP A 277 -11.38 12.51 10.82
CA TRP A 277 -10.14 12.97 11.43
C TRP A 277 -10.37 13.84 12.67
N ALA A 278 -11.61 13.98 13.13
CA ALA A 278 -11.95 14.79 14.30
C ALA A 278 -11.20 14.38 15.58
N GLU A 279 -10.72 13.13 15.69
CA GLU A 279 -9.86 12.73 16.80
C GLU A 279 -8.41 13.22 16.67
N ARG A 280 -7.91 13.39 15.45
CA ARG A 280 -6.55 13.90 15.16
C ARG A 280 -6.54 15.43 15.22
N TYR A 281 -7.64 16.06 14.82
CA TYR A 281 -7.84 17.51 14.78
C TYR A 281 -9.10 17.89 15.56
N PRO A 282 -9.09 17.76 16.90
CA PRO A 282 -10.27 17.99 17.73
C PRO A 282 -10.77 19.43 17.66
N ASN A 283 -9.85 20.38 17.50
CA ASN A 283 -10.14 21.79 17.34
C ASN A 283 -10.12 22.22 15.87
N GLY A 284 -10.16 21.29 14.89
CA GLY A 284 -10.04 21.64 13.47
C GLY A 284 -8.64 22.10 13.04
N TYR A 285 -8.53 22.75 11.88
CA TYR A 285 -7.26 23.31 11.42
C TYR A 285 -7.08 24.74 11.92
N HIS A 286 -5.87 25.04 12.35
CA HIS A 286 -5.40 26.34 12.78
C HIS A 286 -3.92 26.49 12.39
N LYS A 287 -3.35 27.68 12.64
CA LYS A 287 -1.96 27.98 12.31
C LYS A 287 -1.03 26.93 12.93
N GLY A 288 -0.23 26.28 12.08
CA GLY A 288 0.81 25.32 12.48
C GLY A 288 0.38 23.86 12.65
N ASN A 289 -0.92 23.52 12.63
CA ASN A 289 -1.37 22.13 12.76
C ASN A 289 -1.90 21.51 11.45
N MET A 290 -2.09 22.30 10.40
CA MET A 290 -2.66 21.82 9.14
C MET A 290 -1.92 20.59 8.61
N PHE A 291 -2.68 19.58 8.18
CA PHE A 291 -2.10 18.37 7.60
C PHE A 291 -1.25 18.68 6.37
N ASP A 292 -0.02 18.18 6.33
CA ASP A 292 0.85 18.29 5.17
C ASP A 292 1.03 16.90 4.51
N PRO A 293 0.43 16.67 3.33
CA PRO A 293 0.56 15.39 2.63
C PRO A 293 1.96 15.14 2.04
N SER A 294 2.82 16.17 1.93
CA SER A 294 4.14 16.04 1.31
C SER A 294 5.18 15.38 2.21
N VAL A 295 4.95 15.40 3.53
CA VAL A 295 5.84 14.79 4.54
C VAL A 295 5.30 13.45 5.06
N ASP A 296 4.00 13.18 4.92
CA ASP A 296 3.37 11.94 5.40
C ASP A 296 3.39 10.85 4.32
N GLU A 297 4.48 10.08 4.25
CA GLU A 297 4.59 8.97 3.29
C GLU A 297 3.55 7.87 3.51
N SER A 298 3.09 7.67 4.75
CA SER A 298 2.03 6.70 5.06
C SER A 298 0.71 7.10 4.41
N PHE A 299 0.43 8.40 4.35
CA PHE A 299 -0.71 8.94 3.61
C PHE A 299 -0.56 8.72 2.11
N MET A 300 0.63 8.92 1.54
CA MET A 300 0.88 8.65 0.12
C MET A 300 0.65 7.16 -0.23
N VAL A 301 1.15 6.25 0.61
CA VAL A 301 0.93 4.79 0.47
C VAL A 301 -0.56 4.44 0.56
N TRP A 302 -1.31 5.12 1.42
CA TRP A 302 -2.76 4.94 1.53
C TRP A 302 -3.50 5.40 0.28
N MET A 303 -3.17 6.61 -0.21
CA MET A 303 -3.79 7.24 -1.38
C MET A 303 -3.60 6.45 -2.68
N ARG A 304 -2.57 5.60 -2.76
CA ARG A 304 -2.41 4.61 -3.83
C ARG A 304 -3.34 3.42 -3.60
N THR A 305 -4.55 3.45 -4.15
CA THR A 305 -5.58 2.43 -3.91
C THR A 305 -5.16 1.01 -4.32
N ALA A 306 -5.64 0.02 -3.57
CA ALA A 306 -5.46 -1.39 -3.86
C ALA A 306 -6.53 -1.92 -4.83
N SER A 307 -6.16 -2.92 -5.65
CA SER A 307 -7.06 -3.55 -6.63
C SER A 307 -7.99 -4.61 -6.03
N SER A 308 -7.72 -5.09 -4.82
CA SER A 308 -8.41 -6.18 -4.13
C SER A 308 -8.95 -5.73 -2.78
N PRO A 309 -10.07 -6.30 -2.28
CA PRO A 309 -10.59 -6.04 -0.94
C PRO A 309 -9.73 -6.62 0.19
N ARG A 310 -8.71 -7.40 -0.17
CA ARG A 310 -7.65 -7.89 0.72
C ARG A 310 -6.33 -7.36 0.19
N PHE A 311 -5.68 -6.51 0.95
CA PHE A 311 -4.44 -5.86 0.53
C PHE A 311 -3.53 -5.55 1.72
N ALA A 312 -2.25 -5.38 1.40
CA ALA A 312 -1.21 -4.96 2.31
C ALA A 312 -0.77 -3.53 1.98
N LYS A 313 -0.35 -2.78 2.98
CA LYS A 313 0.27 -1.45 2.86
C LYS A 313 1.52 -1.42 3.72
N LEU A 314 2.60 -0.92 3.14
CA LEU A 314 3.87 -0.78 3.84
C LEU A 314 3.74 0.33 4.88
N ALA A 315 4.08 0.03 6.12
CA ALA A 315 4.03 0.99 7.23
C ALA A 315 5.43 1.41 7.67
N MET A 316 6.38 0.48 7.71
CA MET A 316 7.78 0.73 8.09
C MET A 316 8.73 -0.21 7.34
N ARG A 317 10.00 0.19 7.21
CA ARG A 317 11.06 -0.64 6.63
C ARG A 317 12.38 -0.47 7.39
N ASN A 318 13.22 -1.49 7.43
CA ASN A 318 14.62 -1.36 7.82
C ASN A 318 15.47 -2.04 6.73
N ASP A 319 16.39 -1.28 6.13
CA ASP A 319 17.19 -1.73 5.00
C ASP A 319 18.62 -2.14 5.37
N ASN A 320 19.02 -1.95 6.64
CA ASN A 320 20.41 -2.03 7.06
C ASN A 320 20.65 -3.14 8.09
N ASP A 321 19.74 -3.31 9.03
CA ASP A 321 19.94 -4.21 10.17
C ASP A 321 19.22 -5.54 9.97
N THR A 322 19.83 -6.61 10.46
CA THR A 322 19.19 -7.94 10.55
C THR A 322 18.28 -7.98 11.77
N MET A 323 17.04 -8.41 11.60
CA MET A 323 16.12 -8.67 12.73
C MET A 323 16.43 -10.06 13.31
N GLU A 324 17.28 -10.11 14.33
CA GLU A 324 17.71 -11.36 14.96
C GLU A 324 16.55 -12.14 15.60
N LYS A 325 16.66 -13.46 15.62
CA LYS A 325 15.75 -14.37 16.32
C LYS A 325 15.62 -13.99 17.80
N GLY A 326 14.42 -14.16 18.33
CA GLY A 326 14.13 -13.84 19.73
C GLY A 326 12.69 -13.41 19.96
N LEU A 327 12.40 -13.05 21.21
CA LEU A 327 11.10 -12.54 21.62
C LEU A 327 11.04 -11.04 21.33
N TYR A 328 10.01 -10.61 20.61
CA TYR A 328 9.74 -9.21 20.32
C TYR A 328 8.42 -8.79 20.94
N ARG A 329 8.34 -7.51 21.31
CA ARG A 329 7.10 -6.83 21.67
C ARG A 329 6.82 -5.71 20.70
N LEU A 330 5.58 -5.63 20.27
CA LEU A 330 5.05 -4.60 19.40
C LEU A 330 3.85 -3.97 20.07
N ASP A 331 3.86 -2.66 20.21
CA ASP A 331 2.70 -1.90 20.68
C ASP A 331 2.00 -1.23 19.49
N ILE A 332 0.68 -1.40 19.44
CA ILE A 332 -0.20 -0.87 18.40
C ILE A 332 -1.28 -0.03 19.09
N PHE A 333 -1.36 1.26 18.77
CA PHE A 333 -2.49 2.07 19.19
C PHE A 333 -3.63 1.88 18.21
N SER A 334 -4.65 1.13 18.63
CA SER A 334 -5.82 0.79 17.83
C SER A 334 -6.89 1.86 18.01
N ARG A 335 -7.26 2.54 16.91
CA ARG A 335 -8.30 3.58 16.90
C ARG A 335 -9.65 3.05 16.39
N ARG A 336 -9.95 1.78 16.70
CA ARG A 336 -11.20 1.08 16.32
C ARG A 336 -11.55 1.20 14.84
N PHE A 337 -10.55 1.18 13.96
CA PHE A 337 -10.76 1.10 12.52
C PHE A 337 -11.61 -0.16 12.18
N PRO A 338 -12.79 -0.04 11.53
CA PRO A 338 -13.80 -1.11 11.49
C PRO A 338 -13.44 -2.43 10.77
N PRO A 339 -12.68 -2.42 9.65
CA PRO A 339 -12.29 -3.65 8.94
C PRO A 339 -11.47 -4.63 9.79
N LEU A 340 -11.33 -5.87 9.29
CA LEU A 340 -10.42 -6.86 9.88
C LEU A 340 -8.96 -6.48 9.54
N LYS A 341 -8.10 -6.55 10.56
CA LYS A 341 -6.73 -6.01 10.57
C LYS A 341 -5.72 -7.05 11.04
N HIS A 342 -4.67 -7.25 10.26
CA HIS A 342 -3.49 -7.98 10.70
C HIS A 342 -2.23 -7.25 10.28
N ILE A 343 -1.12 -7.54 10.96
CA ILE A 343 0.20 -7.07 10.56
C ILE A 343 0.98 -8.22 9.94
N SER A 344 1.98 -7.90 9.14
CA SER A 344 3.01 -8.85 8.72
C SER A 344 4.40 -8.24 8.75
N ILE A 345 5.39 -9.01 9.20
CA ILE A 345 6.80 -8.67 9.08
C ILE A 345 7.41 -9.68 8.10
N ILE A 346 8.05 -9.17 7.04
CA ILE A 346 8.53 -9.95 5.90
C ILE A 346 9.98 -9.57 5.58
N CYS A 347 10.77 -10.57 5.21
CA CYS A 347 12.09 -10.49 4.58
C CYS A 347 12.09 -11.35 3.31
#